data_AF-A0A0D8X7H5-F1
#
_entry.id   AF-A0A0D8X7H5-F1
#
_cell.length_a   1.000
_cell.length_b   1.000
_cell.length_c   1.000
_cell.angle_alpha   90.00
_cell.angle_beta   90.00
_cell.angle_gamma   90.00
#
_symmetry.space_group_name_H-M   'P 1'
#
loop_
_entity.id
_entity.type
_entity.pdbx_description
1 polymer ?
#
loop_
_entity_poly.entity_id
_entity_poly.type
_entity_poly.pdbx_seq_one_letter_code
_entity_poly.pdbx_strand_id
1 'polypeptide(L)'
;MTGEETLYMFARIRGIPKTQIPEKVNAVIQTIGIGSYAKRQIKSYSGGNKRRLSLGIALIGLPSVLLLDEPTTGVDPKARRIIWKIFSESDA
;
A
#
# COMPACT_ATOMS: atom_id res chain seq x y z
N MET A 1 1.16 14.61 -6.89
CA MET A 1 0.60 13.93 -5.72
C MET A 1 1.69 13.14 -5.01
N THR A 2 1.61 13.08 -3.70
CA THR A 2 2.45 12.25 -2.83
C THR A 2 1.87 10.84 -2.69
N GLY A 3 2.65 9.89 -2.18
CA GLY A 3 2.16 8.53 -1.91
C GLY A 3 1.01 8.52 -0.90
N GLU A 4 1.10 9.36 0.14
CA GLU A 4 0.05 9.55 1.14
C GLU A 4 -1.25 10.08 0.53
N GLU A 5 -1.17 11.13 -0.30
CA GLU A 5 -2.34 11.70 -0.99
C GLU A 5 -3.00 10.69 -1.94
N THR A 6 -2.20 9.89 -2.65
CA THR A 6 -2.72 8.85 -3.54
C THR A 6 -3.45 7.77 -2.77
N LEU A 7 -2.89 7.26 -1.67
CA LEU A 7 -3.56 6.27 -0.83
C LEU A 7 -4.84 6.83 -0.22
N TYR A 8 -4.82 8.09 0.22
CA TYR A 8 -6.01 8.78 0.73
C TYR A 8 -7.11 8.87 -0.34
N MET A 9 -6.75 9.22 -1.58
CA MET A 9 -7.67 9.27 -2.71
C MET A 9 -8.30 7.89 -2.98
N PHE A 10 -7.49 6.84 -3.06
CA PHE A 10 -8.00 5.48 -3.29
C PHE A 10 -8.85 4.96 -2.13
N ALA A 11 -8.51 5.29 -0.88
CA ALA A 11 -9.34 4.99 0.28
C ALA A 11 -10.74 5.62 0.15
N ARG A 12 -10.84 6.87 -0.33
CA ARG A 12 -12.11 7.52 -0.62
C ARG A 12 -12.89 6.83 -1.73
N ILE A 13 -12.22 6.46 -2.83
CA ILE A 13 -12.83 5.74 -3.95
C ILE A 13 -13.41 4.40 -3.49
N ARG A 14 -12.73 3.72 -2.55
CA ARG A 14 -13.17 2.46 -1.94
C ARG A 14 -14.29 2.61 -0.90
N GLY A 15 -14.78 3.83 -0.64
CA GLY A 15 -15.88 4.08 0.29
C GLY A 15 -15.51 3.98 1.77
N ILE A 16 -14.22 4.07 2.13
CA ILE A 16 -13.79 4.06 3.53
C ILE A 16 -14.28 5.34 4.22
N PRO A 17 -14.92 5.27 5.41
CA PRO A 17 -15.34 6.44 6.15
C PRO A 17 -14.18 7.42 6.38
N LYS A 18 -14.39 8.72 6.12
CA LYS A 18 -13.34 9.75 6.15
C LYS A 18 -12.54 9.77 7.46
N THR A 19 -13.19 9.46 8.59
CA THR A 19 -12.59 9.39 9.92
C THR A 19 -11.57 8.26 10.07
N GLN A 20 -11.73 7.16 9.33
CA GLN A 20 -10.85 5.99 9.36
C GLN A 20 -9.70 6.07 8.35
N ILE A 21 -9.79 6.96 7.34
CA ILE A 21 -8.81 7.02 6.26
C ILE A 21 -7.39 7.30 6.77
N PRO A 22 -7.14 8.28 7.67
CA PRO A 22 -5.78 8.59 8.11
C PRO A 22 -5.08 7.38 8.73
N GLU A 23 -5.79 6.64 9.58
CA GLU A 23 -5.29 5.42 10.22
C GLU A 23 -4.98 4.33 9.18
N LYS A 24 -5.92 4.03 8.28
CA LYS A 24 -5.72 2.99 7.25
C LYS A 24 -4.61 3.35 6.27
N VAL A 25 -4.50 4.63 5.89
CA VAL A 25 -3.42 5.11 5.01
C VAL A 25 -2.07 4.96 5.70
N ASN A 26 -1.95 5.35 6.98
CA ASN A 26 -0.71 5.18 7.72
C ASN A 26 -0.32 3.71 7.87
N ALA A 27 -1.29 2.84 8.20
CA ALA A 27 -1.07 1.39 8.27
C ALA A 27 -0.51 0.86 6.94
N VAL A 28 -1.15 1.18 5.81
CA VAL A 28 -0.67 0.76 4.49
C VAL A 28 0.74 1.29 4.18
N ILE A 29 1.04 2.56 4.51
CA ILE A 29 2.37 3.16 4.31
C ILE A 29 3.47 2.40 5.07
N GLN A 30 3.20 2.04 6.33
CA GLN A 30 4.14 1.27 7.15
C GLN A 30 4.32 -0.14 6.58
N THR A 31 3.19 -0.78 6.25
CA THR A 31 3.16 -2.10 5.66
C THR A 31 4.02 -2.18 4.40
N ILE A 32 3.82 -1.32 3.41
CA ILE A 32 4.60 -1.35 2.17
C ILE A 32 6.02 -0.75 2.31
N GLY A 33 6.38 -0.25 3.50
CA GLY A 33 7.73 0.22 3.82
C GLY A 33 8.17 1.46 3.04
N ILE A 34 7.27 2.43 2.83
CA ILE A 34 7.59 3.71 2.14
C ILE A 34 7.49 4.95 3.05
N GLY A 35 7.43 4.77 4.38
CA GLY A 35 7.20 5.87 5.34
C GLY A 35 8.06 7.12 5.12
N SER A 36 9.37 6.96 4.91
CA SER A 36 10.30 8.08 4.67
C SER A 36 10.10 8.81 3.33
N TYR A 37 9.32 8.22 2.42
CA TYR A 37 8.99 8.76 1.10
C TYR A 37 7.52 9.18 0.98
N ALA A 38 6.66 8.87 1.95
CA ALA A 38 5.20 9.02 1.85
C ALA A 38 4.75 10.44 1.45
N LYS A 39 5.41 11.46 2.00
CA LYS A 39 5.16 12.89 1.73
C LYS A 39 5.93 13.46 0.55
N ARG A 40 6.79 12.66 -0.11
CA ARG A 40 7.51 13.07 -1.33
C ARG A 40 6.64 12.86 -2.56
N GLN A 41 6.86 13.66 -3.59
CA GLN A 41 6.17 13.52 -4.87
C GLN A 41 6.48 12.17 -5.51
N ILE A 42 5.46 11.46 -6.01
CA ILE A 42 5.61 10.10 -6.59
C ILE A 42 6.58 10.09 -7.79
N LYS A 43 6.72 11.21 -8.50
CA LYS A 43 7.69 11.35 -9.61
C LYS A 43 9.14 11.08 -9.19
N SER A 44 9.51 11.31 -7.93
CA SER A 44 10.86 11.07 -7.41
C SER A 44 11.05 9.65 -6.85
N TYR A 45 10.02 8.80 -6.89
CA TYR A 45 10.14 7.43 -6.40
C TYR A 45 10.99 6.60 -7.36
N SER A 46 11.84 5.74 -6.79
CA SER A 46 12.47 4.65 -7.53
C SER A 46 11.39 3.71 -8.09
N GLY A 47 11.75 2.91 -9.10
CA GLY A 47 10.84 1.89 -9.64
C GLY A 47 10.31 0.94 -8.56
N GLY A 48 11.15 0.55 -7.60
CA GLY A 48 10.75 -0.27 -6.45
C GLY A 48 9.73 0.41 -5.54
N ASN A 49 9.91 1.70 -5.23
CA ASN A 49 8.95 2.45 -4.42
C ASN A 49 7.61 2.67 -5.16
N LYS A 50 7.64 2.83 -6.48
CA LYS A 50 6.41 2.88 -7.30
C LYS A 50 5.65 1.55 -7.25
N ARG A 51 6.35 0.41 -7.34
CA ARG A 51 5.75 -0.93 -7.18
C ARG A 51 5.17 -1.13 -5.78
N ARG A 52 5.89 -0.73 -4.72
CA ARG A 52 5.39 -0.75 -3.33
C ARG A 52 4.14 0.11 -3.16
N LEU A 53 4.10 1.31 -3.74
CA LEU A 53 2.90 2.15 -3.73
C LEU A 53 1.74 1.50 -4.48
N SER A 54 1.99 0.88 -5.64
CA SER A 54 0.97 0.13 -6.39
C SER A 54 0.37 -1.01 -5.56
N LEU A 55 1.21 -1.72 -4.81
CA LEU A 55 0.75 -2.73 -3.86
C LEU A 55 -0.12 -2.09 -2.76
N GLY A 56 0.29 -0.94 -2.22
CA GLY A 56 -0.49 -0.20 -1.22
C GLY A 56 -1.87 0.21 -1.73
N ILE A 57 -1.97 0.63 -3.00
CA ILE A 57 -3.24 0.94 -3.66
C ILE A 57 -4.13 -0.29 -3.78
N ALA A 58 -3.55 -1.47 -4.00
CA ALA A 58 -4.29 -2.71 -4.08
C ALA A 58 -4.79 -3.20 -2.69
N LEU A 59 -4.01 -2.91 -1.63
CA LEU A 59 -4.31 -3.27 -0.25
C LEU A 59 -5.26 -2.30 0.47
N ILE A 60 -5.32 -1.03 0.05
CA ILE A 60 -6.14 -0.03 0.73
C ILE A 60 -7.62 -0.43 0.68
N GLY A 61 -8.24 -0.51 1.85
CA GLY A 61 -9.62 -0.99 1.99
C GLY A 61 -9.76 -2.48 2.28
N LEU A 62 -8.66 -3.23 2.42
CA LEU A 62 -8.63 -4.65 2.82
C LEU A 62 -9.63 -5.51 2.03
N PRO A 63 -9.42 -5.68 0.72
CA PRO A 63 -10.31 -6.51 -0.08
C PRO A 63 -10.24 -7.98 0.37
N SER A 64 -11.36 -8.69 0.32
CA SER A 64 -11.43 -10.13 0.62
C SER A 64 -10.67 -10.99 -0.40
N VAL A 65 -10.46 -10.47 -1.62
CA VAL A 65 -9.70 -11.12 -2.68
C VAL A 65 -8.76 -10.09 -3.32
N LEU A 66 -7.48 -10.45 -3.41
CA LEU A 66 -6.45 -9.62 -4.05
C LEU A 66 -5.89 -10.36 -5.26
N LEU A 67 -6.07 -9.79 -6.45
CA LEU A 67 -5.47 -10.29 -7.69
C LEU A 67 -4.21 -9.49 -7.97
N LEU A 68 -3.07 -10.18 -8.09
CA LEU A 68 -1.79 -9.57 -8.42
C LEU A 68 -1.25 -10.22 -9.68
N ASP A 69 -1.02 -9.41 -10.71
CA ASP A 69 -0.31 -9.83 -11.91
C ASP A 69 1.19 -9.61 -11.70
N GLU A 70 2.01 -10.63 -11.93
CA GLU A 70 3.48 -10.60 -11.79
C GLU A 70 4.02 -10.04 -10.43
N PRO A 71 3.55 -10.51 -9.25
CA PRO A 71 3.89 -9.91 -7.95
C PRO A 71 5.36 -10.08 -7.52
N THR A 72 6.11 -10.97 -8.17
CA THR A 72 7.48 -11.33 -7.79
C THR A 72 8.53 -10.77 -8.75
N THR A 73 8.12 -10.29 -9.92
CA THR A 73 9.04 -9.95 -11.00
C THR A 73 9.60 -8.55 -10.75
N GLY A 74 10.81 -8.51 -10.17
CA GLY A 74 11.46 -7.28 -9.72
C GLY A 74 10.91 -6.70 -8.41
N VAL A 75 10.31 -7.55 -7.57
CA VAL A 75 9.90 -7.21 -6.20
C VAL A 75 10.87 -7.89 -5.23
N ASP A 76 11.57 -7.06 -4.44
CA ASP A 76 12.47 -7.48 -3.37
C ASP A 76 11.80 -8.55 -2.48
N PRO A 77 12.46 -9.69 -2.16
CA PRO A 77 11.93 -10.74 -1.27
C PRO A 77 11.27 -10.23 0.02
N LYS A 78 11.69 -9.06 0.50
CA LYS A 78 11.12 -8.36 1.65
C LYS A 78 9.66 -7.93 1.45
N ALA A 79 9.29 -7.46 0.26
CA ALA A 79 7.92 -7.09 -0.07
C ALA A 79 6.99 -8.31 -0.18
N ARG A 80 7.51 -9.48 -0.60
CA ARG A 80 6.76 -10.74 -0.55
C ARG A 80 6.39 -11.13 0.88
N ARG A 81 7.34 -11.02 1.83
CA ARG A 81 7.07 -11.28 3.27
C ARG A 81 6.08 -10.29 3.88
N ILE A 82 6.13 -9.04 3.47
CA ILE A 82 5.17 -8.01 3.90
C ILE A 82 3.75 -8.41 3.48
N ILE A 83 3.55 -8.83 2.22
CA ILE A 83 2.25 -9.30 1.73
C ILE A 83 1.73 -10.44 2.60
N TRP A 84 2.55 -11.48 2.81
CA TRP A 84 2.18 -12.63 3.64
C TRP A 84 1.88 -12.26 5.09
N LYS A 85 2.64 -11.33 5.68
CA LYS A 85 2.45 -10.91 7.07
C LYS A 85 1.09 -10.21 7.28
N ILE A 86 0.65 -9.39 6.33
CA ILE A 86 -0.67 -8.73 6.39
C ILE A 86 -1.80 -9.77 6.40
N PHE A 87 -1.66 -10.82 5.58
CA PHE A 87 -2.68 -11.87 5.49
C PHE A 87 -2.65 -12.79 6.71
N SER A 88 -1.47 -13.18 7.21
CA SER A 88 -1.37 -14.07 8.39
C SER A 88 -1.83 -13.43 9.71
N GLU A 89 -1.85 -12.10 9.81
CA GLU A 89 -2.37 -11.39 10.99
C GLU A 89 -3.88 -11.11 10.90
N SER A 90 -4.54 -11.37 9.77
CA SER A 90 -5.99 -11.19 9.61
C SER A 90 -6.81 -12.45 9.94
N ASP A 91 -6.15 -13.59 10.21
CA ASP A 91 -6.75 -14.87 10.61
C ASP A 91 -6.68 -15.13 12.13
N ALA A 92 -6.44 -14.08 12.94
CA ALA A 92 -6.37 -14.14 14.41
C ALA A 92 -7.45 -13.30 15.10
#